data_AF-A0A812D4M7-F1
#
_entry.id   AF-A0A812D4M7-F1
#
_cell.length_a   1.000
_cell.length_b   1.000
_cell.length_c   1.000
_cell.angle_alpha   90.00
_cell.angle_beta   90.00
_cell.angle_gamma   90.00
#
_symmetry.space_group_name_H-M   'P 1'
#
loop_
_entity.id
_entity.type
_entity.pdbx_description
1 polymer ?
#
loop_
_entity_poly.entity_id
_entity_poly.type
_entity_poly.pdbx_seq_one_letter_code
_entity_poly.pdbx_strand_id
1 'polypeptide(L)'
;MFTDENLGAVGFQSSWKQQRQTEESGSQTKQVKCKEAETQLCDYTEKQCQTIPQTFSDLHIQQDDSPELAAFLQKIEPLLYKELDKNAKSQAFKGFQVSWEEESTAVCEKYILTHAELKEELQVTGLSWNSSGSVIAVSYPLKQNLKIWKS
;
A
#
# COMPACT_ATOMS: atom_id res chain seq x y z
N MET A 1 -7.90 12.50 99.57
CA MET A 1 -7.34 13.85 99.37
C MET A 1 -5.94 13.61 98.84
N PHE A 2 -5.71 13.86 97.54
CA PHE A 2 -4.41 13.61 96.92
C PHE A 2 -3.44 14.75 97.27
N THR A 3 -2.21 14.40 97.64
CA THR A 3 -1.11 15.34 97.90
C THR A 3 -0.04 15.09 96.85
N ASP A 4 0.24 16.12 96.05
CA ASP A 4 1.29 16.10 95.03
C ASP A 4 2.69 15.99 95.66
N GLU A 5 3.44 14.99 95.21
CA GLU A 5 4.84 14.75 95.55
C GLU A 5 5.72 15.34 94.43
N ASN A 6 6.52 16.37 94.74
CA ASN A 6 7.34 17.06 93.76
C ASN A 6 8.75 16.44 93.72
N LEU A 7 9.02 15.59 92.72
CA LEU A 7 10.34 15.00 92.50
C LEU A 7 11.22 15.99 91.70
N GLY A 8 12.34 16.40 92.30
CA GLY A 8 13.29 17.37 91.72
C GLY A 8 13.89 16.89 90.39
N ALA A 9 13.90 17.78 89.39
CA ALA A 9 14.40 17.49 88.05
C ALA A 9 15.91 17.20 88.02
N VAL A 10 16.30 16.11 87.35
CA VAL A 10 17.70 15.73 87.09
C VAL A 10 18.08 16.17 85.68
N GLY A 11 19.09 17.04 85.55
CA GLY A 11 19.63 17.49 84.26
C GLY A 11 20.90 16.74 83.84
N PHE A 12 21.18 16.71 82.52
CA PHE A 12 22.44 16.19 81.96
C PHE A 12 23.25 17.32 81.32
N GLN A 13 24.58 17.24 81.38
CA GLN A 13 25.46 18.28 80.82
C GLN A 13 25.68 18.10 79.32
N SER A 14 25.49 19.19 78.57
CA SER A 14 25.65 19.24 77.11
C SER A 14 27.14 19.29 76.71
N SER A 15 27.57 18.40 75.81
CA SER A 15 28.93 18.33 75.24
C SER A 15 29.15 19.27 74.04
N TRP A 16 28.34 20.34 73.93
CA TRP A 16 28.21 21.23 72.78
C TRP A 16 29.45 22.12 72.44
N LYS A 17 30.64 21.83 72.97
CA LYS A 17 31.91 22.47 72.55
C LYS A 17 33.12 21.52 72.50
N GLN A 18 32.91 20.22 72.27
CA GLN A 18 34.03 19.30 72.03
C GLN A 18 34.59 19.46 70.61
N GLN A 19 35.89 19.73 70.53
CA GLN A 19 36.60 20.01 69.29
C GLN A 19 36.82 18.70 68.51
N ARG A 20 36.19 18.57 67.34
CA ARG A 20 36.21 17.37 66.50
C ARG A 20 37.35 17.48 65.48
N GLN A 21 38.42 16.70 65.64
CA GLN A 21 39.46 16.61 64.61
C GLN A 21 38.94 15.75 63.45
N THR A 22 39.03 16.29 62.23
CA THR A 22 38.61 15.62 60.99
C THR A 22 39.81 15.63 60.06
N GLU A 23 40.25 14.44 59.61
CA GLU A 23 41.30 14.32 58.61
C GLU A 23 40.67 14.22 57.22
N GLU A 24 41.05 15.14 56.35
CA GLU A 24 40.59 15.18 54.97
C GLU A 24 41.62 14.47 54.09
N SER A 25 41.22 13.36 53.47
CA SER A 25 42.06 12.67 52.48
C SER A 25 41.33 12.66 51.14
N GLY A 26 42.02 13.11 50.10
CA GLY A 26 41.57 13.00 48.73
C GLY A 26 42.30 11.86 48.03
N SER A 27 41.60 11.12 47.19
CA SER A 27 42.22 10.18 46.26
C SER A 27 41.73 10.47 44.86
N GLN A 28 42.62 10.42 43.88
CA GLN A 28 42.30 10.67 42.49
C GLN A 28 42.55 9.41 41.66
N THR A 29 41.57 9.05 40.83
CA THR A 29 41.65 7.88 39.96
C THR A 29 42.34 8.20 38.63
N LYS A 30 42.92 7.16 38.03
CA LYS A 30 43.69 7.29 36.77
C LYS A 30 42.75 7.60 35.59
N GLN A 31 43.27 8.36 34.63
CA GLN A 31 42.53 8.68 33.41
C GLN A 31 42.27 7.43 32.55
N VAL A 32 41.07 7.36 32.00
CA VAL A 32 40.62 6.28 31.12
C VAL A 32 41.05 6.57 29.69
N LYS A 33 41.62 5.57 29.01
CA LYS A 33 41.96 5.65 27.59
C LYS A 33 40.83 5.07 26.76
N CYS A 34 40.39 5.82 25.75
CA CYS A 34 39.41 5.36 24.78
C CYS A 34 40.07 5.18 23.40
N LYS A 35 39.55 4.24 22.60
CA LYS A 35 39.91 4.06 21.20
C LYS A 35 38.63 3.96 20.39
N GLU A 36 38.63 4.62 19.24
CA GLU A 36 37.53 4.52 18.28
C GLU A 36 37.58 3.17 17.57
N ALA A 37 36.41 2.55 17.43
CA ALA A 37 36.23 1.31 16.67
C ALA A 37 34.96 1.45 15.85
N GLU A 38 35.09 1.29 14.53
CA GLU A 38 33.95 1.26 13.62
C GLU A 38 33.51 -0.18 13.37
N THR A 39 32.21 -0.38 13.24
CA THR A 39 31.62 -1.66 12.85
C THR A 39 30.64 -1.41 11.72
N GLN A 40 30.58 -2.35 10.78
CA GLN A 40 29.66 -2.28 9.65
C GLN A 40 28.53 -3.28 9.86
N LEU A 41 27.34 -2.90 9.41
CA LEU A 41 26.13 -3.72 9.41
C LEU A 41 25.67 -3.91 7.96
N CYS A 42 24.82 -4.91 7.73
CA CYS A 42 24.12 -5.04 6.44
C CYS A 42 23.31 -3.78 6.16
N ASP A 43 23.62 -3.13 5.04
CA ASP A 43 22.90 -2.00 4.50
C ASP A 43 22.17 -2.42 3.22
N TYR A 44 20.95 -1.94 3.04
CA TYR A 44 20.09 -2.33 1.93
C TYR A 44 19.88 -1.13 1.02
N THR A 45 20.05 -1.35 -0.28
CA THR A 45 19.76 -0.35 -1.29
C THR A 45 18.70 -0.88 -2.24
N GLU A 46 17.66 -0.08 -2.47
CA GLU A 46 16.58 -0.41 -3.36
C GLU A 46 17.04 -0.35 -4.82
N LYS A 47 16.61 -1.32 -5.62
CA LYS A 47 16.79 -1.34 -7.07
C LYS A 47 15.46 -1.72 -7.71
N GLN A 48 15.13 -1.05 -8.82
CA GLN A 48 13.92 -1.29 -9.58
C GLN A 48 14.30 -1.62 -11.03
N CYS A 49 13.59 -2.57 -11.63
CA CYS A 49 13.65 -2.86 -13.05
C CYS A 49 12.23 -3.08 -13.57
N GLN A 50 12.01 -2.78 -14.85
CA GLN A 50 10.73 -3.02 -15.53
C GLN A 50 10.96 -4.03 -16.65
N THR A 51 10.09 -5.03 -16.74
CA THR A 51 10.13 -6.01 -17.83
C THR A 51 9.52 -5.41 -19.08
N ILE A 52 10.22 -5.55 -20.21
CA ILE A 52 9.70 -5.15 -21.53
C ILE A 52 8.91 -6.32 -22.09
N PRO A 53 7.62 -6.14 -22.47
CA PRO A 53 6.85 -7.21 -23.09
C PRO A 53 7.48 -7.58 -24.43
N GLN A 54 7.73 -8.88 -24.63
CA GLN A 54 8.16 -9.39 -25.93
C GLN A 54 6.94 -9.47 -26.85
N THR A 55 6.87 -8.59 -27.84
CA THR A 55 5.91 -8.76 -28.93
C THR A 55 6.43 -9.89 -29.81
N PHE A 56 5.69 -10.99 -29.89
CA PHE A 56 5.98 -12.05 -30.84
C PHE A 56 5.95 -11.46 -32.25
N SER A 57 7.01 -11.69 -33.01
CA SER A 57 7.09 -11.25 -34.41
C SER A 57 5.98 -11.89 -35.24
N ASP A 58 5.56 -11.17 -36.27
CA ASP A 58 4.63 -11.69 -37.28
C ASP A 58 5.14 -13.04 -37.81
N LEU A 59 4.19 -13.95 -38.09
CA LEU A 59 4.52 -15.27 -38.61
C LEU A 59 5.22 -15.13 -39.97
N HIS A 60 6.50 -15.48 -40.02
CA HIS A 60 7.26 -15.54 -41.26
C HIS A 60 7.16 -16.94 -41.86
N ILE A 61 6.76 -17.03 -43.14
CA ILE A 61 6.82 -18.28 -43.89
C ILE A 61 8.30 -18.63 -44.06
N GLN A 62 8.72 -19.70 -43.39
CA GLN A 62 10.02 -20.30 -43.66
C GLN A 62 9.90 -21.21 -44.88
N GLN A 63 10.83 -21.07 -45.82
CA GLN A 63 10.99 -22.02 -46.92
C GLN A 63 11.69 -23.26 -46.38
N ASP A 64 10.91 -24.28 -46.03
CA ASP A 64 11.39 -25.60 -45.65
C ASP A 64 10.94 -26.62 -46.70
N ASP A 65 11.85 -26.98 -47.59
CA ASP A 65 11.63 -27.99 -48.63
C ASP A 65 12.00 -29.40 -48.15
N SER A 66 12.04 -29.63 -46.84
CA SER A 66 12.38 -30.95 -46.30
C SER A 66 11.34 -32.00 -46.72
N PRO A 67 11.79 -33.18 -47.19
CA PRO A 67 10.88 -34.26 -47.54
C PRO A 67 10.08 -34.77 -46.33
N GLU A 68 10.61 -34.57 -45.12
CA GLU A 68 9.96 -34.92 -43.85
C GLU A 68 8.73 -34.05 -43.59
N LEU A 69 8.82 -32.73 -43.81
CA LEU A 69 7.68 -31.83 -43.68
C LEU A 69 6.60 -32.16 -44.72
N ALA A 70 7.00 -32.37 -45.98
CA ALA A 70 6.06 -32.75 -47.03
C ALA A 70 5.34 -34.07 -46.72
N ALA A 71 6.07 -35.09 -46.28
CA ALA A 71 5.49 -36.38 -45.89
C ALA A 71 4.55 -36.26 -44.68
N PHE A 72 4.90 -35.42 -43.70
CA PHE A 72 4.05 -35.12 -42.56
C PHE A 72 2.74 -34.46 -42.98
N LEU A 73 2.81 -33.41 -43.80
CA LEU A 73 1.64 -32.69 -44.29
C LEU A 73 0.72 -33.61 -45.10
N GLN A 74 1.27 -34.40 -46.03
CA GLN A 74 0.51 -35.36 -46.83
C GLN A 74 -0.17 -36.43 -45.96
N LYS A 75 0.44 -36.84 -44.85
CA LYS A 75 -0.14 -37.81 -43.91
C LYS A 75 -1.28 -37.21 -43.08
N ILE A 76 -1.12 -35.97 -42.61
CA ILE A 76 -2.05 -35.32 -41.68
C ILE A 76 -3.23 -34.67 -42.41
N GLU A 77 -3.01 -34.09 -43.58
CA GLU A 77 -4.01 -33.40 -44.39
C GLU A 77 -5.34 -34.19 -44.54
N PRO A 78 -5.35 -35.46 -45.01
CA PRO A 78 -6.60 -36.19 -45.18
C PRO A 78 -7.30 -36.52 -43.85
N LEU A 79 -6.54 -36.70 -42.77
CA LEU A 79 -7.10 -36.94 -41.44
C LEU A 79 -7.77 -35.68 -40.90
N LEU A 80 -7.10 -34.53 -41.05
CA LEU A 80 -7.62 -33.24 -40.62
C LEU A 80 -8.88 -32.87 -41.39
N TYR A 81 -8.89 -33.01 -42.72
CA TYR A 81 -10.07 -32.75 -43.54
C TYR A 81 -11.26 -33.62 -43.12
N LYS A 82 -11.04 -34.91 -42.89
CA LYS A 82 -12.09 -35.83 -42.46
C LYS A 82 -12.72 -35.43 -41.14
N GLU A 83 -11.91 -35.07 -40.14
CA GLU A 83 -12.43 -34.67 -38.82
C GLU A 83 -13.05 -33.27 -38.85
N LEU A 84 -12.51 -32.33 -39.64
CA LEU A 84 -13.12 -31.01 -39.82
C LEU A 84 -14.48 -31.09 -40.52
N ASP A 85 -14.62 -31.91 -41.57
CA ASP A 85 -15.90 -32.09 -42.27
C ASP A 85 -16.97 -32.73 -41.36
N LYS A 86 -16.57 -33.73 -40.56
CA LYS A 86 -17.44 -34.31 -39.53
C LYS A 86 -17.86 -33.28 -38.49
N ASN A 87 -16.92 -32.49 -37.99
CA ASN A 87 -17.20 -31.46 -36.98
C ASN A 87 -18.09 -30.36 -37.54
N ALA A 88 -17.89 -29.94 -38.79
CA ALA A 88 -18.71 -28.93 -39.46
C ALA A 88 -20.17 -29.37 -39.63
N LYS A 89 -20.40 -30.67 -39.88
CA LYS A 89 -21.74 -31.26 -39.97
C LYS A 89 -22.34 -31.64 -38.62
N SER A 90 -21.52 -31.59 -37.55
CA SER A 90 -21.95 -31.96 -36.22
C SER A 90 -22.91 -30.94 -35.63
N GLN A 91 -23.87 -31.45 -34.87
CA GLN A 91 -24.80 -30.64 -34.09
C GLN A 91 -24.43 -30.63 -32.60
N ALA A 92 -23.25 -31.12 -32.23
CA ALA A 92 -22.85 -31.37 -30.84
C ALA A 92 -22.94 -30.13 -29.92
N PHE A 93 -22.85 -28.92 -30.49
CA PHE A 93 -22.91 -27.65 -29.75
C PHE A 93 -24.17 -26.84 -30.03
N LYS A 94 -25.20 -27.42 -30.69
CA LYS A 94 -26.47 -26.73 -30.89
C LYS A 94 -27.16 -26.52 -29.54
N GLY A 95 -27.56 -25.28 -29.27
CA GLY A 95 -28.22 -24.90 -28.01
C GLY A 95 -27.25 -24.61 -26.87
N PHE A 96 -25.94 -24.50 -27.13
CA PHE A 96 -25.00 -23.99 -26.15
C PHE A 96 -25.28 -22.51 -25.86
N GLN A 97 -25.87 -22.24 -24.71
CA GLN A 97 -26.08 -20.90 -24.17
C GLN A 97 -25.31 -20.80 -22.86
N VAL A 98 -24.27 -19.97 -22.85
CA VAL A 98 -23.53 -19.65 -21.64
C VAL A 98 -23.62 -18.16 -21.40
N SER A 99 -24.35 -17.79 -20.36
CA SER A 99 -24.28 -16.47 -19.77
C SER A 99 -23.19 -16.51 -18.69
N TRP A 100 -22.00 -15.99 -19.01
CA TRP A 100 -20.92 -15.81 -18.01
C TRP A 100 -21.27 -14.76 -16.96
N GLU A 101 -22.29 -13.97 -17.24
CA GLU A 101 -22.84 -12.93 -16.40
C GLU A 101 -24.29 -13.29 -16.05
N GLU A 102 -24.74 -12.87 -14.88
CA GLU A 102 -26.13 -13.01 -14.48
C GLU A 102 -26.98 -12.05 -15.34
N GLU A 103 -28.08 -12.54 -15.93
CA GLU A 103 -28.97 -11.72 -16.75
C GLU A 103 -29.63 -10.62 -15.90
N SER A 104 -28.98 -9.46 -15.82
CA SER A 104 -29.57 -8.28 -15.18
C SER A 104 -30.57 -7.62 -16.15
N THR A 105 -31.86 -7.88 -15.93
CA THR A 105 -32.96 -7.34 -16.75
C THR A 105 -33.43 -5.96 -16.29
N ALA A 106 -33.00 -5.52 -15.10
CA ALA A 106 -33.41 -4.24 -14.52
C ALA A 106 -32.24 -3.27 -14.44
N VAL A 107 -32.49 -2.01 -14.84
CA VAL A 107 -31.60 -0.89 -14.53
C VAL A 107 -31.67 -0.67 -13.02
N CYS A 108 -30.67 -1.15 -12.30
CA CYS A 108 -30.54 -0.95 -10.86
C CYS A 108 -29.57 0.20 -10.58
N GLU A 109 -29.99 1.15 -9.75
CA GLU A 109 -29.08 2.12 -9.15
C GLU A 109 -28.11 1.39 -8.23
N LYS A 110 -26.85 1.25 -8.67
CA LYS A 110 -25.83 0.50 -7.93
C LYS A 110 -25.08 1.37 -6.91
N TYR A 111 -24.85 2.63 -7.25
CA TYR A 111 -24.07 3.57 -6.44
C TYR A 111 -24.65 4.98 -6.56
N ILE A 112 -24.69 5.68 -5.42
CA ILE A 112 -25.02 7.11 -5.34
C ILE A 112 -23.76 7.84 -4.96
N LEU A 113 -23.26 8.68 -5.86
CA LEU A 113 -22.05 9.48 -5.62
C LEU A 113 -22.47 10.87 -5.13
N THR A 114 -22.20 11.16 -3.86
CA THR A 114 -22.53 12.44 -3.21
C THR A 114 -21.28 13.18 -2.76
N HIS A 115 -21.22 14.48 -2.98
CA HIS A 115 -20.12 15.32 -2.53
C HIS A 115 -20.43 15.94 -1.15
N ALA A 116 -20.14 15.22 -0.07
CA ALA A 116 -20.54 15.61 1.30
C ALA A 116 -19.96 16.96 1.78
N GLU A 117 -18.81 17.38 1.25
CA GLU A 117 -18.16 18.64 1.65
C GLU A 117 -18.77 19.88 0.98
N LEU A 118 -19.65 19.70 -0.01
CA LEU A 118 -20.29 20.80 -0.71
C LEU A 118 -21.49 21.28 0.13
N LYS A 119 -21.29 22.38 0.86
CA LYS A 119 -22.32 22.96 1.74
C LYS A 119 -23.42 23.72 0.99
N GLU A 120 -23.26 23.93 -0.30
CA GLU A 120 -24.20 24.69 -1.15
C GLU A 120 -24.91 23.78 -2.14
N GLU A 121 -26.18 24.10 -2.46
CA GLU A 121 -26.96 23.43 -3.49
C GLU A 121 -26.49 23.87 -4.89
N LEU A 122 -25.38 23.31 -5.36
CA LEU A 122 -24.86 23.54 -6.72
C LEU A 122 -25.25 22.38 -7.62
N GLN A 123 -25.71 22.70 -8.83
CA GLN A 123 -26.02 21.70 -9.86
C GLN A 123 -24.75 21.26 -10.57
N VAL A 124 -24.68 19.97 -10.90
CA VAL A 124 -23.60 19.41 -11.73
C VAL A 124 -23.71 19.98 -13.14
N THR A 125 -22.61 20.54 -13.64
CA THR A 125 -22.54 21.15 -14.98
C THR A 125 -21.78 20.29 -15.98
N GLY A 126 -21.02 19.30 -15.50
CA GLY A 126 -20.26 18.40 -16.34
C GLY A 126 -19.84 17.14 -15.60
N LEU A 127 -19.73 16.07 -16.37
CA LEU A 127 -19.23 14.78 -15.94
C LEU A 127 -18.20 14.31 -16.96
N SER A 128 -17.09 13.76 -16.47
CA SER A 128 -16.08 13.13 -17.31
C SER A 128 -15.60 11.85 -16.64
N TRP A 129 -15.25 10.87 -17.46
CA TRP A 129 -14.64 9.63 -16.99
C TRP A 129 -13.18 9.56 -17.47
N ASN A 130 -12.33 8.86 -16.72
CA ASN A 130 -10.99 8.54 -17.18
C ASN A 130 -11.03 7.25 -18.01
N SER A 131 -10.52 7.27 -19.24
CA SER A 131 -10.46 6.08 -20.11
C SER A 131 -9.49 5.00 -19.63
N SER A 132 -8.52 5.36 -18.79
CA SER A 132 -7.43 4.49 -18.32
C SER A 132 -7.69 3.91 -16.92
N GLY A 133 -8.82 4.23 -16.31
CA GLY A 133 -9.18 3.78 -14.96
C GLY A 133 -10.67 3.87 -14.71
N SER A 134 -11.07 3.85 -13.44
CA SER A 134 -12.50 3.81 -13.05
C SER A 134 -12.96 5.06 -12.30
N VAL A 135 -12.26 6.19 -12.47
CA VAL A 135 -12.55 7.43 -11.75
C VAL A 135 -13.49 8.32 -12.56
N ILE A 136 -14.52 8.83 -11.89
CA ILE A 136 -15.47 9.81 -12.43
C ILE A 136 -15.15 11.18 -11.84
N ALA A 137 -15.02 12.19 -12.69
CA ALA A 137 -14.86 13.59 -12.32
C ALA A 137 -16.17 14.34 -12.53
N VAL A 138 -16.48 15.26 -11.59
CA VAL A 138 -17.71 16.06 -11.56
C VAL A 138 -17.35 17.53 -11.49
N SER A 139 -17.96 18.38 -12.31
CA SER A 139 -17.75 19.83 -12.29
C SER A 139 -18.96 20.61 -11.78
N TYR A 140 -18.68 21.57 -10.91
CA TYR A 140 -19.66 22.50 -10.34
C TYR A 140 -19.34 23.93 -10.77
N PRO A 141 -20.35 24.81 -10.93
CA PRO A 141 -20.13 26.19 -11.31
C PRO A 141 -19.45 26.99 -10.20
N LEU A 142 -18.55 27.90 -10.57
CA LEU A 142 -17.91 28.82 -9.64
C LEU A 142 -18.87 29.95 -9.28
N LYS A 143 -19.13 30.15 -7.99
CA LYS A 143 -19.92 31.28 -7.49
C LYS A 143 -19.06 32.55 -7.44
N GLN A 144 -19.03 33.32 -8.53
CA GLN A 144 -18.39 34.64 -8.50
C GLN A 144 -19.29 35.65 -7.79
N ASN A 145 -18.93 36.05 -6.57
CA ASN A 145 -19.43 37.29 -5.96
C ASN A 145 -18.77 38.49 -6.67
N LEU A 146 -19.19 38.78 -7.90
CA LEU A 146 -18.83 40.00 -8.61
C LEU A 146 -19.49 41.19 -7.89
N LYS A 147 -18.79 41.79 -6.93
CA LYS A 147 -19.03 43.18 -6.52
C LYS A 147 -18.66 44.05 -7.73
N ILE A 148 -19.64 44.27 -8.60
CA ILE A 148 -19.54 45.26 -9.67
C ILE A 148 -19.46 46.62 -8.96
N TRP A 149 -18.27 47.20 -8.91
CA TRP A 149 -18.10 48.59 -8.51
C TRP A 149 -18.82 49.45 -9.55
N LYS A 150 -19.93 50.08 -9.16
CA LYS A 150 -20.55 51.14 -9.96
C LYS A 150 -19.68 52.39 -9.82
N SER A 151 -19.09 52.85 -10.93
CA SER A 151 -18.63 54.23 -11.12
C SER A 151 -19.79 55.11 -11.52
#